data_AF-A0A1T2L6A7-F1
#
_entry.id   AF-A0A1T2L6A7-F1
#
_cell.length_a   1.000
_cell.length_b   1.000
_cell.length_c   1.000
_cell.angle_alpha   90.00
_cell.angle_beta   90.00
_cell.angle_gamma   90.00
#
_symmetry.space_group_name_H-M   'P 1'
#
loop_
_entity.id
_entity.type
_entity.pdbx_description
1 polymer ?
#
loop_
_entity_poly.entity_id
_entity_poly.type
_entity_poly.pdbx_seq_one_letter_code
_entity_poly.pdbx_strand_id
1 'polypeptide(L)'
;MLQQESAEDFVIATGKQHTVKEFTNAVAEALEMEIHWQGEGVNEVGLDAHGNCIVQVDPSYFRPVEVENLRGDTSKAKEFLGWSPKTSFTELATEMAMEDLKTAKKEACRLNAPDQNA
;
A
#
# COMPACT_ATOMS: atom_id res chain seq x y z
N MET A 1 -17.00 19.96 3.04
CA MET A 1 -17.52 19.19 4.19
C MET A 1 -17.97 20.11 5.32
N LEU A 2 -17.13 21.03 5.83
CA LEU A 2 -17.54 21.98 6.91
C LEU A 2 -18.21 23.28 6.43
N GLN A 3 -18.38 23.44 5.11
CA GLN A 3 -18.86 24.68 4.48
C GLN A 3 -20.35 24.62 4.11
N GLN A 4 -21.09 23.63 4.65
CA GLN A 4 -22.51 23.43 4.36
C GLN A 4 -23.37 24.08 5.45
N GLU A 5 -24.59 24.47 5.10
CA GLU A 5 -25.54 25.11 6.03
C GLU A 5 -26.06 24.14 7.11
N SER A 6 -26.14 22.84 6.79
CA SER A 6 -26.63 21.79 7.69
C SER A 6 -25.60 20.67 7.85
N ALA A 7 -25.54 20.11 9.06
CA ALA A 7 -24.68 18.98 9.36
C ALA A 7 -25.25 17.69 8.75
N GLU A 8 -24.39 16.96 8.03
CA GLU A 8 -24.73 15.70 7.39
C GLU A 8 -23.54 14.73 7.41
N ASP A 9 -23.85 13.45 7.43
CA ASP A 9 -22.86 12.37 7.33
C ASP A 9 -22.63 11.97 5.87
N PHE A 10 -21.37 11.74 5.53
CA PHE A 10 -20.92 11.33 4.19
C PHE A 10 -19.89 10.21 4.27
N VAL A 11 -20.01 9.25 3.35
CA VAL A 11 -18.97 8.24 3.11
C VAL A 11 -17.91 8.83 2.18
N ILE A 12 -16.65 8.70 2.57
CA ILE A 12 -15.47 9.14 1.82
C ILE A 12 -14.59 7.93 1.51
N ALA A 13 -14.50 7.56 0.24
CA ALA A 13 -13.83 6.37 -0.26
C ALA A 13 -13.55 6.50 -1.77
N THR A 14 -12.77 5.58 -2.33
CA THR A 14 -12.50 5.55 -3.78
C THR A 14 -13.54 4.76 -4.57
N GLY A 15 -14.34 3.93 -3.90
CA GLY A 15 -15.26 2.97 -4.52
C GLY A 15 -14.59 1.81 -5.24
N LYS A 16 -13.25 1.73 -5.19
CA LYS A 16 -12.42 0.65 -5.76
C LYS A 16 -11.92 -0.28 -4.67
N GLN A 17 -11.70 -1.54 -5.01
CA GLN A 17 -11.14 -2.54 -4.11
C GLN A 17 -9.89 -3.13 -4.72
N HIS A 18 -8.91 -3.38 -3.85
CA HIS A 18 -7.66 -4.02 -4.22
C HIS A 18 -7.27 -5.04 -3.16
N THR A 19 -6.59 -6.09 -3.58
CA THR A 19 -6.04 -7.08 -2.65
C THR A 19 -4.71 -6.60 -2.06
N VAL A 20 -4.30 -7.17 -0.93
CA VAL A 20 -2.96 -6.93 -0.36
C VAL A 20 -1.87 -7.32 -1.36
N LYS A 21 -2.07 -8.42 -2.09
CA LYS A 21 -1.14 -8.89 -3.13
C LYS A 21 -0.99 -7.88 -4.28
N GLU A 22 -2.08 -7.27 -4.73
CA GLU A 22 -2.03 -6.20 -5.73
C GLU A 22 -1.24 -4.99 -5.23
N PHE A 23 -1.36 -4.64 -3.94
CA PHE A 23 -0.58 -3.56 -3.35
C PHE A 23 0.91 -3.91 -3.30
N THR A 24 1.25 -5.14 -2.88
CA THR A 24 2.64 -5.64 -2.91
C THR A 24 3.23 -5.58 -4.32
N ASN A 25 2.46 -5.99 -5.34
CA ASN A 25 2.91 -5.92 -6.73
C ASN A 25 3.09 -4.48 -7.22
N ALA A 26 2.17 -3.57 -6.90
CA ALA A 26 2.28 -2.16 -7.30
C ALA A 26 3.50 -1.46 -6.67
N VAL A 27 3.81 -1.78 -5.41
CA VAL A 27 5.03 -1.30 -4.75
C VAL A 27 6.28 -1.89 -5.41
N ALA A 28 6.28 -3.18 -5.71
CA ALA A 28 7.41 -3.82 -6.38
C ALA A 28 7.67 -3.22 -7.75
N GLU A 29 6.62 -3.00 -8.55
CA GLU A 29 6.71 -2.33 -9.85
C GLU A 29 7.28 -0.91 -9.73
N ALA A 30 6.81 -0.13 -8.75
CA ALA A 30 7.34 1.20 -8.49
C ALA A 30 8.84 1.18 -8.14
N LEU A 31 9.31 0.13 -7.46
CA LEU A 31 10.72 -0.05 -7.09
C LEU A 31 11.55 -0.76 -8.16
N GLU A 32 10.98 -1.02 -9.34
CA GLU A 32 11.61 -1.80 -10.42
C GLU A 32 12.04 -3.20 -9.98
N MET A 33 11.26 -3.82 -9.10
CA MET A 33 11.46 -5.17 -8.57
C MET A 33 10.47 -6.14 -9.20
N GLU A 34 10.96 -7.31 -9.61
CA GLU A 34 10.12 -8.40 -10.08
C GLU A 34 9.78 -9.36 -8.93
N ILE A 35 8.52 -9.79 -8.84
CA ILE A 35 8.06 -10.79 -7.88
C ILE A 35 7.43 -11.97 -8.61
N HIS A 36 7.95 -13.16 -8.34
CA HIS A 36 7.38 -14.42 -8.75
C HIS A 36 6.67 -15.10 -7.58
N TRP A 37 5.35 -15.19 -7.67
CA TRP A 37 4.53 -15.86 -6.66
C TRP A 37 4.53 -17.38 -6.87
N GLN A 38 4.78 -18.14 -5.80
CA GLN A 38 4.75 -19.61 -5.79
C GLN A 38 4.05 -20.12 -4.53
N GLY A 39 3.36 -21.26 -4.64
CA GLY A 39 2.59 -21.84 -3.53
C GLY A 39 1.20 -21.21 -3.39
N GLU A 40 0.49 -21.59 -2.31
CA GLU A 40 -0.88 -21.16 -2.06
C GLU A 40 -1.14 -21.00 -0.55
N GLY A 41 -2.03 -20.08 -0.19
CA GLY A 41 -2.43 -19.83 1.19
C GLY A 41 -1.24 -19.47 2.09
N VAL A 42 -1.11 -20.16 3.22
CA VAL A 42 0.01 -19.95 4.16
C VAL A 42 1.38 -20.38 3.63
N ASN A 43 1.41 -21.19 2.56
CA ASN A 43 2.65 -21.62 1.93
C ASN A 43 3.02 -20.75 0.72
N GLU A 44 2.26 -19.68 0.45
CA GLU A 44 2.55 -18.77 -0.64
C GLU A 44 3.78 -17.90 -0.30
N VAL A 45 4.69 -17.80 -1.26
CA VAL A 45 5.92 -17.00 -1.19
C VAL A 45 6.07 -16.14 -2.45
N GLY A 46 6.66 -14.97 -2.28
CA GLY A 46 7.10 -14.09 -3.36
C GLY A 46 8.62 -14.14 -3.46
N LEU A 47 9.12 -14.56 -4.62
CA LEU A 47 10.55 -14.66 -4.92
C LEU A 47 11.01 -13.51 -5.83
N ASP A 48 12.21 -13.00 -5.63
CA ASP A 48 12.84 -12.06 -6.55
C ASP A 48 13.36 -12.77 -7.84
N ALA A 49 13.90 -11.99 -8.78
CA ALA A 49 14.48 -12.51 -10.02
C ALA A 49 15.68 -13.47 -9.82
N HIS A 50 16.27 -13.49 -8.62
CA HIS A 50 17.38 -14.37 -8.25
C HIS A 50 16.91 -15.61 -7.46
N GLY A 51 15.60 -15.75 -7.21
CA GLY A 51 15.00 -16.83 -6.44
C GLY A 51 15.08 -16.64 -4.92
N ASN A 52 15.45 -15.46 -4.42
CA ASN A 52 15.42 -15.17 -2.99
C ASN A 52 13.98 -14.89 -2.54
N CYS A 53 13.58 -15.46 -1.41
CA CYS A 53 12.29 -15.19 -0.81
C CYS A 53 12.27 -13.79 -0.19
N ILE A 54 11.46 -12.90 -0.77
CA ILE A 54 11.29 -11.50 -0.32
C ILE A 54 9.93 -11.26 0.33
N VAL A 55 8.94 -12.14 0.11
CA VAL A 55 7.62 -12.09 0.75
C VAL A 55 7.21 -13.49 1.18
N GLN A 56 6.68 -13.62 2.40
CA GLN A 56 6.13 -14.87 2.93
C GLN A 56 4.88 -14.57 3.77
N VAL A 57 3.93 -15.51 3.77
CA VAL A 57 2.77 -15.46 4.65
C VAL A 57 3.10 -16.06 6.03
N ASP A 58 2.91 -15.27 7.08
CA ASP A 58 3.02 -15.74 8.46
C ASP A 58 1.61 -15.85 9.10
N PRO A 59 1.18 -17.06 9.50
CA PRO A 59 -0.09 -17.31 10.17
C PRO A 59 -0.38 -16.44 11.40
N SER A 60 0.66 -15.90 12.05
CA SER A 60 0.52 -15.06 13.25
C SER A 60 -0.15 -13.70 12.98
N TYR A 61 -0.14 -13.23 11.72
CA TYR A 61 -0.78 -11.97 11.31
C TYR A 61 -2.27 -12.11 10.97
N PHE A 62 -2.82 -13.34 10.92
CA PHE A 62 -4.24 -13.54 10.66
C PHE A 62 -5.08 -13.12 11.87
N ARG A 63 -6.15 -12.37 11.61
CA ARG A 63 -7.06 -11.93 12.67
C ARG A 63 -8.22 -12.92 12.81
N PRO A 64 -8.69 -13.20 14.05
CA PRO A 64 -9.84 -14.09 14.27
C PRO A 64 -11.14 -13.62 13.58
N VAL A 65 -11.26 -12.31 13.33
CA VAL A 65 -12.37 -11.71 12.60
C VAL A 65 -11.75 -10.87 11.48
N GLU A 66 -11.84 -11.38 10.25
CA GLU A 66 -11.40 -10.66 9.06
C GLU A 66 -12.60 -9.99 8.40
N VAL A 67 -12.38 -8.77 7.88
CA VAL A 67 -13.40 -8.09 7.09
C VAL A 67 -13.13 -8.41 5.63
N GLU A 68 -13.99 -9.23 5.03
CA GLU A 68 -13.78 -9.73 3.66
C GLU A 68 -13.93 -8.63 2.59
N ASN A 69 -14.80 -7.65 2.82
CA ASN A 69 -15.13 -6.66 1.80
C ASN A 69 -15.36 -5.28 2.42
N LEU A 70 -14.51 -4.32 2.05
CA LEU A 70 -14.70 -2.90 2.33
C LEU A 70 -14.76 -2.14 1.01
N ARG A 71 -15.97 -1.74 0.61
CA ARG A 71 -16.22 -0.90 -0.56
C ARG A 71 -17.15 0.24 -0.20
N GLY A 72 -16.60 1.45 -0.10
CA GLY A 72 -17.41 2.63 0.18
C GLY A 72 -18.13 3.14 -1.06
N ASP A 73 -19.40 3.51 -0.92
CA ASP A 73 -20.16 4.27 -1.92
C ASP A 73 -20.11 5.76 -1.60
N THR A 74 -19.53 6.55 -2.51
CA THR A 74 -19.35 8.00 -2.34
C THR A 74 -20.31 8.84 -3.18
N SER A 75 -21.40 8.25 -3.69
CA SER A 75 -22.36 8.95 -4.55
C SER A 75 -22.92 10.21 -3.86
N LYS A 76 -23.28 10.12 -2.58
CA LYS A 76 -23.76 11.27 -1.78
C LYS A 76 -22.71 12.39 -1.69
N ALA A 77 -21.45 12.06 -1.40
CA ALA A 77 -20.40 13.07 -1.31
C ALA A 77 -20.12 13.74 -2.66
N LYS A 78 -20.19 12.97 -3.76
CA LYS A 78 -20.00 13.51 -5.10
C LYS A 78 -21.09 14.48 -5.51
N GLU A 79 -22.35 14.14 -5.25
CA GLU A 79 -23.51 14.97 -5.62
C GLU A 79 -23.57 16.26 -4.79
N PHE A 80 -23.44 16.15 -3.46
CA PHE A 80 -23.65 17.29 -2.55
C PHE A 80 -22.41 18.16 -2.33
N LEU A 81 -21.21 17.57 -2.43
CA LEU A 81 -19.95 18.29 -2.17
C LEU A 81 -19.11 18.49 -3.43
N GLY A 82 -19.49 17.91 -4.57
CA GLY A 82 -18.63 17.83 -5.75
C GLY A 82 -17.34 17.04 -5.48
N TRP A 83 -17.30 16.23 -4.42
CA TRP A 83 -16.09 15.57 -3.97
C TRP A 83 -15.78 14.32 -4.81
N SER A 84 -14.52 14.15 -5.17
CA SER A 84 -14.00 12.94 -5.80
C SER A 84 -12.55 12.69 -5.38
N PRO A 85 -12.13 11.40 -5.30
CA PRO A 85 -10.73 11.07 -5.04
C PRO A 85 -9.86 11.56 -6.20
N LYS A 86 -8.72 12.18 -5.89
CA LYS A 86 -7.78 12.67 -6.90
C LYS A 86 -6.59 11.74 -7.12
N THR A 87 -6.19 11.03 -6.07
CA THR A 87 -5.08 10.08 -6.11
C THR A 87 -5.62 8.68 -6.39
N SER A 88 -5.04 8.03 -7.38
CA SER A 88 -5.31 6.63 -7.71
C SER A 88 -4.54 5.66 -6.79
N PHE A 89 -4.92 4.38 -6.85
CA PHE A 89 -4.26 3.31 -6.10
C PHE A 89 -2.76 3.22 -6.44
N THR A 90 -2.42 3.22 -7.74
CA THR A 90 -1.04 3.13 -8.21
C THR A 90 -0.23 4.36 -7.82
N GLU A 91 -0.78 5.57 -7.97
CA GLU A 91 -0.09 6.80 -7.55
C GLU A 91 0.23 6.78 -6.05
N LEU A 92 -0.72 6.34 -5.22
CA LEU A 92 -0.50 6.21 -3.79
C LEU A 92 0.60 5.19 -3.46
N ALA A 93 0.56 4.01 -4.06
CA ALA A 93 1.57 2.97 -3.85
C ALA A 93 2.96 3.45 -4.26
N THR A 94 3.08 4.12 -5.41
CA THR A 94 4.32 4.71 -5.90
C THR A 94 4.84 5.82 -4.99
N GLU A 95 3.98 6.74 -4.55
CA GLU A 95 4.36 7.84 -3.65
C GLU A 95 4.92 7.30 -2.34
N MET A 96 4.23 6.33 -1.72
CA MET A 96 4.68 5.69 -0.49
C MET A 96 6.02 4.98 -0.67
N ALA A 97 6.14 4.13 -1.70
CA ALA A 97 7.36 3.36 -1.96
C ALA A 97 8.59 4.23 -2.20
N MET A 98 8.43 5.33 -2.94
CA MET A 98 9.54 6.23 -3.28
C MET A 98 10.05 7.01 -2.06
N GLU A 99 9.17 7.46 -1.17
CA GLU A 99 9.60 8.16 0.04
C GLU A 99 10.29 7.20 1.03
N ASP A 100 9.81 5.96 1.15
CA ASP A 100 10.49 4.93 1.94
C ASP A 100 11.85 4.56 1.35
N LEU A 101 11.97 4.41 0.02
CA LEU A 101 13.24 4.15 -0.66
C LEU A 101 14.25 5.27 -0.39
N LYS A 102 13.81 6.52 -0.46
CA LYS A 102 14.65 7.69 -0.16
C LYS A 102 15.12 7.69 1.29
N THR A 103 14.27 7.29 2.23
CA THR A 103 14.63 7.14 3.65
C THR A 103 15.64 6.01 3.84
N ALA A 104 15.39 4.83 3.27
CA ALA A 104 16.29 3.68 3.31
C ALA A 104 17.67 4.00 2.72
N LYS A 105 17.75 4.73 1.60
CA LYS A 105 19.01 5.19 1.00
C LYS A 105 19.82 6.09 1.94
N LYS A 106 19.16 6.99 2.68
CA LYS A 106 19.83 7.85 3.67
C LYS A 106 20.41 7.03 4.82
N GLU A 107 19.66 6.05 5.31
CA GLU A 107 20.10 5.18 6.40
C GLU A 107 21.27 4.27 5.98
N ALA A 108 21.19 3.67 4.78
CA ALA A 108 22.28 2.88 4.21
C ALA A 108 23.57 3.71 4.04
N CYS A 109 23.44 4.96 3.58
CA CYS A 109 24.59 5.88 3.48
C CYS A 109 25.21 6.16 4.87
N ARG A 110 24.39 6.35 5.91
CA ARG A 110 24.86 6.56 7.28
C ARG A 110 25.59 5.35 7.85
N LEU A 111 25.09 4.14 7.60
CA LEU A 111 25.72 2.90 8.08
C LEU A 111 27.03 2.58 7.37
N ASN A 112 27.19 3.03 6.12
CA ASN A 112 28.38 2.82 5.30
C ASN A 112 29.41 3.96 5.40
N ALA A 113 29.16 5.00 6.21
CA ALA A 113 30.14 6.05 6.44
C ALA A 113 31.29 5.49 7.32
N PRO A 114 32.55 5.57 6.89
CA PRO A 114 33.68 5.16 7.73
C PRO A 114 33.69 6.03 8.99
N ASP A 115 33.88 5.39 10.15
CA ASP A 115 33.98 6.05 11.45
C ASP A 115 35.03 7.18 11.36
N GLN A 116 34.58 8.44 11.39
CA GLN A 116 35.48 9.60 11.33
C GLN A 116 36.13 9.90 12.69
N ASN A 117 36.07 8.98 13.66
CA ASN A 117 36.65 9.14 14.99
C ASN A 117 37.49 7.91 15.40
N ALA A 118 38.56 7.63 14.66
CA ALA A 118 39.66 6.77 15.09
C ALA A 118 40.99 7.55 15.05
#